data_AF-A0A3G8M5A4-F1
#
_entry.id   AF-A0A3G8M5A4-F1
#
_cell.length_a   1.000
_cell.length_b   1.000
_cell.length_c   1.000
_cell.angle_alpha   90.00
_cell.angle_beta   90.00
_cell.angle_gamma   90.00
#
_symmetry.space_group_name_H-M   'P 1'
#
loop_
_entity.id
_entity.type
_entity.pdbx_description
1 polymer ?
#
loop_
_entity_poly.entity_id
_entity_poly.type
_entity_poly.pdbx_seq_one_letter_code
_entity_poly.pdbx_strand_id
1 'polypeptide(L)' 'MSARIYLDANVFIDAFESDDIPITRGRFVLDHVRGGGAVGVISELVVAELLTKPLEMGG' A
#
# COMPACT_ATOMS: atom_id res chain seq x y z
N MET A 1 -18.08 -7.42 -12.49
CA MET A 1 -16.70 -7.96 -12.53
C MET A 1 -15.80 -6.85 -12.00
N SER A 2 -15.17 -7.02 -10.83
CA SER A 2 -14.29 -5.98 -10.26
C SER A 2 -12.94 -5.99 -10.96
N ALA A 3 -12.39 -4.81 -11.26
CA ALA A 3 -11.08 -4.67 -11.86
C ALA A 3 -10.00 -5.20 -10.91
N ARG A 4 -8.98 -5.87 -11.46
CA ARG A 4 -7.80 -6.30 -10.71
C ARG A 4 -6.68 -5.30 -10.94
N ILE A 5 -6.07 -4.84 -9.86
CA ILE A 5 -4.94 -3.91 -9.91
C ILE A 5 -3.74 -4.51 -9.18
N TYR A 6 -2.57 -4.42 -9.79
CA TYR A 6 -1.33 -4.81 -9.15
C TYR A 6 -0.88 -3.69 -8.21
N LEU A 7 -0.61 -4.03 -6.95
CA LEU A 7 -0.14 -3.10 -5.94
C LEU A 7 1.36 -3.29 -5.75
N ASP A 8 2.10 -2.21 -6.00
CA ASP A 8 3.54 -2.13 -5.76
C ASP A 8 3.83 -1.86 -4.27
N ALA A 9 5.04 -2.17 -3.80
CA ALA A 9 5.45 -1.91 -2.41
C ALA A 9 5.31 -0.41 -2.05
N ASN A 10 5.58 0.49 -3.01
CA ASN A 10 5.47 1.93 -2.81
C ASN A 10 4.06 2.41 -2.41
N VAL A 11 3.01 1.67 -2.78
CA VAL A 11 1.62 2.00 -2.37
C VAL A 11 1.45 1.87 -0.87
N PHE A 12 2.04 0.84 -0.28
CA PHE A 12 1.97 0.58 1.16
C PHE A 12 2.90 1.52 1.92
N ILE A 13 4.11 1.72 1.42
CA ILE A 13 5.10 2.65 1.97
C ILE A 13 4.48 4.06 2.10
N ASP A 14 3.93 4.59 1.01
CA ASP A 14 3.27 5.91 0.99
C ASP A 14 2.05 5.97 1.94
N ALA A 15 1.39 4.85 2.20
CA ALA A 15 0.24 4.78 3.10
C ALA A 15 0.59 4.67 4.59
N PHE A 16 1.78 4.20 4.93
CA PHE A 16 2.18 3.87 6.31
C PHE A 16 3.36 4.68 6.86
N GLU A 17 4.18 5.34 6.02
CA GLU A 17 5.29 6.19 6.49
C GLU A 17 4.90 7.66 6.68
N SER A 18 3.72 8.07 6.20
CA SER A 18 3.26 9.45 6.27
C SER A 18 2.14 9.62 7.30
N ASP A 19 2.45 9.45 8.58
CA ASP A 19 1.47 9.60 9.68
C ASP A 19 0.89 11.02 9.78
N ASP A 20 1.62 12.03 9.29
CA ASP A 20 1.20 13.45 9.31
C ASP A 20 0.30 13.86 8.12
N ILE A 21 0.13 13.00 7.11
CA ILE A 21 -0.67 13.33 5.91
C ILE A 21 -1.95 12.49 5.91
N PRO A 22 -3.13 13.09 6.19
CA PRO A 22 -4.38 12.35 6.33
C PRO A 22 -4.79 11.54 5.10
N ILE A 23 -4.35 11.96 3.90
CA ILE A 23 -4.65 11.31 2.63
C ILE A 23 -3.40 11.34 1.74
N THR A 24 -2.66 10.24 1.73
CA THR A 24 -1.64 9.97 0.71
C THR A 24 -2.25 9.23 -0.48
N ARG A 25 -1.50 9.13 -1.58
CA ARG A 25 -1.98 8.41 -2.78
C ARG A 25 -2.11 6.92 -2.50
N GLY A 26 -1.17 6.36 -1.73
CA GLY A 26 -1.20 5.01 -1.22
C GLY A 26 -2.46 4.75 -0.38
N ARG A 27 -2.77 5.66 0.54
CA ARG A 27 -3.98 5.56 1.37
C ARG A 27 -5.26 5.55 0.51
N PHE A 28 -5.35 6.46 -0.45
CA PHE A 28 -6.48 6.52 -1.39
C PHE A 28 -6.68 5.21 -2.16
N VAL A 29 -5.59 4.61 -2.66
CA VAL A 29 -5.65 3.32 -3.38
C VAL A 29 -6.11 2.20 -2.46
N LEU A 30 -5.57 2.10 -1.24
CA LEU A 30 -5.93 1.07 -0.28
C LEU A 30 -7.40 1.19 0.18
N ASP A 31 -7.89 2.42 0.39
CA ASP A 31 -9.29 2.65 0.74
C ASP A 31 -10.23 2.28 -0.41
N HIS A 32 -9.85 2.54 -1.66
CA HIS A 32 -10.63 2.13 -2.83
C HIS A 32 -10.73 0.60 -2.95
N VAL A 33 -9.65 -0.12 -2.68
CA VAL A 33 -9.64 -1.60 -2.64
C VAL A 33 -10.49 -2.11 -1.47
N ARG A 34 -10.33 -1.52 -0.28
CA ARG A 34 -11.09 -1.90 0.92
C ARG A 34 -12.59 -1.66 0.76
N GLY A 35 -12.97 -0.61 0.04
CA GLY A 35 -14.35 -0.29 -0.33
C GLY A 35 -14.93 -1.18 -1.45
N GLY A 36 -14.16 -2.14 -1.97
CA GLY A 36 -14.59 -3.07 -3.02
C GLY A 36 -14.59 -2.49 -4.43
N GLY A 37 -14.00 -1.30 -4.64
CA GLY A 37 -13.88 -0.67 -5.96
C GLY A 37 -12.95 -1.43 -6.91
N ALA A 38 -11.94 -2.11 -6.35
CA ALA A 38 -11.04 -3.00 -7.07
C ALA A 38 -10.59 -4.18 -6.19
N VAL A 39 -10.06 -5.22 -6.83
CA VAL A 39 -9.35 -6.31 -6.15
C VAL A 39 -7.86 -6.06 -6.29
N GLY A 40 -7.21 -5.71 -5.17
CA GLY A 40 -5.75 -5.56 -5.11
C GLY A 40 -5.06 -6.92 -5.14
N VAL A 41 -4.02 -7.05 -5.96
CA VAL A 41 -3.14 -8.22 -6.00
C VAL A 41 -1.70 -7.79 -5.80
N ILE A 42 -0.93 -8.58 -5.06
CA ILE A 42 0.50 -8.38 -4.80
C ILE A 42 1.28 -9.63 -5.20
N SER A 43 2.55 -9.48 -5.55
CA SER A 43 3.46 -10.61 -5.73
C SER A 43 4.18 -10.97 -4.43
N GLU A 44 4.75 -12.18 -4.37
CA GLU A 44 5.64 -12.58 -3.26
C GLU A 44 6.86 -11.67 -3.13
N LEU A 45 7.34 -11.09 -4.23
CA LEU A 45 8.43 -10.11 -4.21
C LEU A 45 8.03 -8.84 -3.46
N VAL A 46 6.82 -8.32 -3.71
CA VAL A 46 6.29 -7.16 -2.97
C VAL A 46 6.14 -7.49 -1.49
N VAL A 47 5.70 -8.70 -1.14
CA VAL A 47 5.63 -9.15 0.26
C VAL A 47 7.02 -9.14 0.90
N ALA A 48 8.03 -9.70 0.22
CA ALA A 48 9.40 -9.72 0.72
C ALA A 48 9.97 -8.32 0.92
N GLU A 49 9.71 -7.39 -0.01
CA GLU A 49 10.12 -5.99 0.10
C GLU A 49 9.51 -5.32 1.33
N LEU A 50 8.20 -5.48 1.55
CA LEU A 50 7.51 -4.89 2.71
C LEU A 50 7.98 -5.48 4.06
N LEU A 51 8.40 -6.75 4.09
CA LEU A 51 8.90 -7.39 5.31
C LEU A 51 10.37 -7.05 5.61
N THR A 52 11.16 -6.69 4.59
CA THR A 52 12.59 -6.43 4.71
C THR A 52 12.94 -4.95 4.76
N LYS A 53 12.00 -4.07 4.35
CA LYS A 53 12.23 -2.63 4.44
C LYS A 53 12.46 -2.25 5.90
N PRO A 54 13.57 -1.57 6.23
CA PRO A 54 13.75 -1.04 7.57
C PRO A 54 12.62 -0.04 7.82
N LEU A 55 11.75 -0.32 8.79
CA LEU A 55 10.92 0.71 9.38
C LEU A 55 11.90 1.72 9.96
N GLU A 56 11.97 2.92 9.38
CA GLU A 56 12.57 4.06 10.07
C GLU A 56 11.70 4.31 11.30
N MET A 57 11.94 3.56 12.39
CA MET A 57 11.41 3.91 13.69
C MET A 57 12.01 5.28 13.99
N GLY A 58 11.16 6.30 13.96
CA GLY A 58 11.55 7.70 14.13
C GLY A 58 12.60 7.85 15.24
N GLY A 59 13.69 8.52 14.89
CA GLY A 59 14.66 9.06 15.85
C GLY A 59 14.11 10.27 16.57
#